data_AF-A0A7J4JR27-F1
#
_entry.id   AF-A0A7J4JR27-F1
#
_cell.length_a   1.000
_cell.length_b   1.000
_cell.length_c   1.000
_cell.angle_alpha   90.00
_cell.angle_beta   90.00
_cell.angle_gamma   90.00
#
_symmetry.space_group_name_H-M   'P 1'
#
loop_
_entity.id
_entity.type
_entity.pdbx_description
1 polymer ?
#
loop_
_entity_poly.entity_id
_entity_poly.type
_entity_poly.pdbx_seq_one_letter_code
_entity_poly.pdbx_strand_id
1 'polypeptide(L)'
;MPKKIISVVSGKGGVGKSTLAVNIATLLAKAGASTVLIDADIYNPCVFFHLGLSPQSAGLQELLAGESTLDEVLPIHPASGLRCVSSSISPYGKIRFERLKKVVDMLEYEFIIIDCPPGFSELIKEAVAVSTSVFVMMTPDMPSCTAALKLVSFMRNHGRGGRLPNMVYFLNRVTNAPYEIHPREVEGLFTARLGAVIPEDPNVPKSISAKTPLVLFSPYCPFSRALVDFTEIMLRDRDSKFDISKPAKYTPAIFVDEMGREAEPAKREGLLARIARFLRDLFT
;
A
#
# COMPACT_ATOMS: atom_id res chain seq x y z
N MET A 1 5.64 -18.29 -11.11
CA MET A 1 4.21 -18.11 -10.77
C MET A 1 3.74 -16.80 -11.39
N PRO A 2 2.45 -16.64 -11.75
CA PRO A 2 1.95 -15.37 -12.25
C PRO A 2 2.13 -14.25 -11.21
N LYS A 3 2.48 -13.04 -11.66
CA LYS A 3 2.64 -11.87 -10.79
C LYS A 3 1.28 -11.46 -10.22
N LYS A 4 1.21 -11.18 -8.92
CA LYS A 4 0.06 -10.59 -8.25
C LYS A 4 0.28 -9.09 -8.17
N ILE A 5 -0.37 -8.34 -9.06
CA ILE A 5 -0.22 -6.90 -9.18
C ILE A 5 -1.44 -6.25 -8.52
N ILE A 6 -1.21 -5.54 -7.43
CA ILE A 6 -2.27 -4.98 -6.59
C ILE A 6 -2.15 -3.47 -6.52
N SER A 7 -3.08 -2.74 -7.13
CA SER A 7 -3.23 -1.31 -6.92
C SER A 7 -4.07 -1.00 -5.69
N VAL A 8 -3.56 -0.14 -4.80
CA VAL A 8 -4.28 0.39 -3.65
C VAL A 8 -4.80 1.78 -4.03
N VAL A 9 -6.13 1.94 -4.07
CA VAL A 9 -6.81 3.13 -4.60
C VAL A 9 -7.87 3.66 -3.66
N SER A 10 -8.23 4.94 -3.78
CA SER A 10 -9.28 5.57 -2.98
C SER A 10 -9.86 6.78 -3.69
N GLY A 11 -11.17 7.02 -3.51
CA GLY A 11 -11.83 8.18 -4.08
C GLY A 11 -11.46 9.50 -3.38
N LYS A 12 -10.88 9.43 -2.17
CA LYS A 12 -10.47 10.58 -1.36
C LYS A 12 -9.06 10.42 -0.78
N GLY A 13 -8.40 11.55 -0.52
CA GLY A 13 -7.17 11.61 0.27
C GLY A 13 -7.41 11.27 1.74
N GLY A 14 -6.36 10.87 2.46
CA GLY A 14 -6.41 10.68 3.91
C GLY A 14 -7.10 9.42 4.43
N VAL A 15 -7.58 8.52 3.56
CA VAL A 15 -8.25 7.27 3.98
C VAL A 15 -7.29 6.18 4.48
N GLY A 16 -5.97 6.37 4.35
CA GLY A 16 -4.94 5.44 4.83
C GLY A 16 -4.35 4.47 3.79
N LYS A 17 -4.44 4.78 2.47
CA LYS A 17 -3.86 3.95 1.40
C LYS A 17 -2.41 3.55 1.61
N SER A 18 -1.54 4.53 1.75
CA SER A 18 -0.11 4.31 1.93
C SER A 18 0.20 3.55 3.21
N THR A 19 -0.59 3.81 4.27
CA THR A 19 -0.50 3.04 5.51
C THR A 19 -0.86 1.56 5.26
N LEU A 20 -1.95 1.26 4.54
CA LEU A 20 -2.30 -0.12 4.20
C LEU A 20 -1.23 -0.76 3.31
N ALA A 21 -0.85 -0.09 2.22
CA ALA A 21 0.09 -0.58 1.22
C ALA A 21 1.44 -0.96 1.85
N VAL A 22 2.00 -0.07 2.68
CA VAL A 22 3.27 -0.31 3.38
C VAL A 22 3.16 -1.49 4.34
N ASN A 23 2.11 -1.55 5.14
CA ASN A 23 1.99 -2.58 6.16
C ASN A 23 1.71 -3.97 5.56
N ILE A 24 0.86 -4.08 4.53
CA ILE A 24 0.65 -5.34 3.81
C ILE A 24 1.93 -5.79 3.11
N ALA A 25 2.61 -4.89 2.38
CA ALA A 25 3.86 -5.22 1.69
C ALA A 25 4.95 -5.67 2.68
N THR A 26 5.00 -5.05 3.85
CA THR A 26 5.90 -5.42 4.94
C THR A 26 5.61 -6.83 5.48
N LEU A 27 4.34 -7.17 5.71
CA LEU A 27 3.94 -8.50 6.18
C LEU A 27 4.26 -9.57 5.15
N LEU A 28 3.95 -9.33 3.87
CA LEU A 28 4.26 -10.26 2.77
C LEU A 28 5.76 -10.51 2.67
N ALA A 29 6.58 -9.46 2.70
CA ALA A 29 8.03 -9.58 2.67
C ALA A 29 8.57 -10.35 3.89
N LYS A 30 8.07 -10.07 5.11
CA LYS A 30 8.45 -10.82 6.32
C LYS A 30 8.03 -12.29 6.28
N ALA A 31 6.93 -12.61 5.60
CA ALA A 31 6.50 -13.98 5.37
C ALA A 31 7.33 -14.72 4.30
N GLY A 32 8.38 -14.08 3.75
CA GLY A 32 9.26 -14.65 2.74
C GLY A 32 8.74 -14.56 1.31
N ALA A 33 7.59 -13.90 1.08
CA ALA A 33 7.07 -13.70 -0.27
C ALA A 33 7.88 -12.63 -1.01
N SER A 34 8.26 -12.92 -2.26
CA SER A 34 8.97 -11.95 -3.11
C SER A 34 8.06 -10.74 -3.37
N THR A 35 8.31 -9.64 -2.67
CA THR A 35 7.40 -8.48 -2.62
C THR A 35 8.13 -7.18 -2.92
N VAL A 36 7.52 -6.35 -3.77
CA VAL A 36 7.92 -4.96 -4.03
C VAL A 36 6.74 -4.02 -3.83
N LEU A 37 7.02 -2.85 -3.24
CA LEU A 37 6.09 -1.74 -3.13
C LEU A 37 6.49 -0.61 -4.09
N ILE A 38 5.55 -0.07 -4.84
CA ILE A 38 5.72 1.10 -5.70
C ILE A 38 4.91 2.23 -5.09
N ASP A 39 5.57 3.30 -4.66
CA ASP A 39 4.92 4.57 -4.31
C ASP A 39 4.59 5.31 -5.62
N ALA A 40 3.33 5.22 -6.05
CA ALA A 40 2.84 5.90 -7.23
C ALA A 40 2.09 7.20 -6.91
N ASP A 41 1.97 7.62 -5.64
CA ASP A 41 1.47 8.95 -5.31
C ASP A 41 2.58 9.99 -5.50
N ILE A 42 2.94 10.22 -6.77
CA ILE A 42 3.96 11.18 -7.18
C ILE A 42 3.66 12.61 -6.73
N TYR A 43 2.41 12.90 -6.34
CA TYR A 43 2.00 14.22 -5.89
C TYR A 43 2.26 14.42 -4.40
N ASN A 44 2.21 13.34 -3.62
CA ASN A 44 2.41 13.34 -2.17
C ASN A 44 3.17 12.07 -1.73
N PRO A 45 4.44 11.91 -2.16
CA PRO A 45 5.23 10.72 -1.84
C PRO A 45 5.37 10.57 -0.34
N CYS A 46 5.02 9.41 0.20
CA CYS A 46 4.99 9.22 1.65
C CYS A 46 5.48 7.85 2.13
N VAL A 47 5.70 6.88 1.22
CA VAL A 47 6.14 5.54 1.61
C VAL A 47 7.49 5.57 2.33
N PHE A 48 8.42 6.44 1.93
CA PHE A 48 9.72 6.56 2.59
C PHE A 48 9.60 6.98 4.07
N PHE A 49 8.61 7.81 4.44
CA PHE A 49 8.36 8.17 5.84
C PHE A 49 7.88 6.98 6.66
N HIS A 50 7.01 6.14 6.08
CA HIS A 50 6.53 4.93 6.74
C HIS A 50 7.64 3.89 6.95
N LEU A 51 8.59 3.79 6.02
CA LEU A 51 9.69 2.81 6.05
C LEU A 51 10.98 3.34 6.69
N GLY A 52 11.08 4.64 6.99
CA GLY A 52 12.32 5.23 7.48
C GLY A 52 13.46 5.22 6.46
N LEU A 53 13.12 5.14 5.18
CA LEU A 53 14.09 5.24 4.09
C LEU A 53 14.45 6.70 3.85
N SER A 54 15.70 6.94 3.44
CA SER A 54 16.10 8.27 2.97
C SER A 54 15.31 8.62 1.71
N PRO A 55 14.81 9.86 1.57
CA PRO A 55 14.30 10.33 0.29
C PRO A 55 15.35 10.13 -0.80
N GLN A 56 14.91 9.70 -1.98
CA GLN A 56 15.79 9.44 -3.12
C GLN A 56 15.69 10.61 -4.11
N SER A 57 16.81 10.92 -4.78
CA SER A 57 16.85 11.91 -5.86
C SER A 57 16.21 11.39 -7.16
N ALA A 58 16.15 10.06 -7.32
CA ALA A 58 15.47 9.35 -8.39
C ALA A 58 14.49 8.31 -7.81
N GLY A 59 13.37 8.10 -8.50
CA GLY A 59 12.27 7.27 -8.08
C GLY A 59 11.39 6.84 -9.25
N LEU A 60 10.11 6.64 -8.99
CA LEU A 60 9.15 6.25 -10.01
C LEU A 60 9.09 7.25 -11.18
N GLN A 61 9.16 8.56 -10.90
CA GLN A 61 9.07 9.61 -11.92
C GLN A 61 10.19 9.47 -12.96
N GLU A 62 11.44 9.28 -12.51
CA GLU A 62 12.61 9.14 -13.36
C GLU A 62 12.57 7.81 -14.14
N LEU A 63 12.07 6.72 -13.54
CA LEU A 63 11.80 5.48 -14.28
C LEU A 63 10.78 5.69 -15.41
N LEU A 64 9.69 6.40 -15.13
CA LEU A 64 8.66 6.70 -16.14
C LEU A 64 9.22 7.64 -17.22
N ALA A 65 10.09 8.58 -16.88
CA ALA A 65 10.79 9.42 -17.84
C ALA A 65 11.81 8.63 -18.68
N GLY A 66 12.33 7.52 -18.16
CA GLY A 66 13.41 6.74 -18.74
C GLY A 66 14.80 7.32 -18.44
N GLU A 67 14.91 8.01 -17.31
CA GLU A 67 16.08 8.75 -16.84
C GLU A 67 16.83 8.01 -15.72
N SER A 68 16.31 6.88 -15.26
CA SER A 68 16.92 6.03 -14.23
C SER A 68 16.62 4.55 -14.48
N THR A 69 17.34 3.67 -13.77
CA THR A 69 17.19 2.21 -13.83
C THR A 69 16.56 1.65 -12.54
N LEU A 70 15.99 0.43 -12.59
CA LEU A 70 15.41 -0.18 -11.39
C LEU A 70 16.42 -0.36 -10.26
N ASP A 71 17.66 -0.72 -10.58
CA ASP A 71 18.71 -0.95 -9.58
C ASP A 71 19.07 0.32 -8.79
N GLU A 72 18.93 1.49 -9.40
CA GLU A 72 19.18 2.79 -8.76
C GLU A 72 18.07 3.20 -7.79
N VAL A 73 16.83 2.74 -8.01
CA VAL A 73 15.64 3.26 -7.30
C VAL A 73 14.88 2.20 -6.51
N LEU A 74 15.53 1.08 -6.19
CA LEU A 74 14.90 -0.05 -5.50
C LEU A 74 15.58 -0.40 -4.16
N PRO A 75 15.65 0.53 -3.20
CA PRO A 75 16.18 0.27 -1.87
C PRO A 75 15.45 -0.87 -1.15
N ILE A 76 16.19 -1.51 -0.23
CA ILE A 76 15.69 -2.57 0.64
C ILE A 76 15.46 -2.00 2.04
N HIS A 77 14.28 -2.21 2.60
CA HIS A 77 13.99 -1.90 3.99
C HIS A 77 14.62 -2.97 4.90
N PRO A 78 15.57 -2.61 5.78
CA PRO A 78 16.44 -3.58 6.46
C PRO A 78 15.69 -4.52 7.41
N ALA A 79 14.62 -4.06 8.06
CA ALA A 79 13.93 -4.86 9.07
C ALA A 79 12.91 -5.87 8.49
N SER A 80 12.51 -5.70 7.22
CA SER A 80 11.53 -6.59 6.57
C SER A 80 12.00 -7.24 5.28
N GLY A 81 13.11 -6.78 4.70
CA GLY A 81 13.56 -7.19 3.36
C GLY A 81 12.69 -6.63 2.22
N LEU A 82 11.69 -5.78 2.52
CA LEU A 82 10.81 -5.19 1.52
C LEU A 82 11.61 -4.29 0.57
N ARG A 83 11.50 -4.54 -0.73
CA ARG A 83 11.99 -3.64 -1.78
C ARG A 83 10.96 -2.57 -2.08
N CYS A 84 11.39 -1.34 -2.32
CA CYS A 84 10.49 -0.22 -2.59
C CYS A 84 10.98 0.65 -3.74
N VAL A 85 10.12 0.94 -4.71
CA VAL A 85 10.29 2.05 -5.65
C VAL A 85 9.60 3.27 -5.04
N SER A 86 10.36 4.16 -4.41
CA SER A 86 9.79 5.42 -3.90
C SER A 86 9.52 6.37 -5.06
N SER A 87 8.53 7.24 -4.91
CA SER A 87 8.44 8.44 -5.74
C SER A 87 9.54 9.42 -5.29
N SER A 88 10.19 10.09 -6.24
CA SER A 88 11.16 11.15 -5.99
C SER A 88 10.46 12.39 -5.42
N ILE A 89 11.20 13.19 -4.66
CA ILE A 89 10.72 14.50 -4.18
C ILE A 89 11.13 15.65 -5.11
N SER A 90 11.72 15.32 -6.25
CA SER A 90 12.21 16.26 -7.25
C SER A 90 11.05 16.99 -7.94
N PRO A 91 11.24 18.24 -8.41
CA PRO A 91 10.23 18.98 -9.15
C PRO A 91 9.71 18.19 -10.37
N TYR A 92 8.41 18.32 -10.67
CA TYR A 92 7.77 17.55 -11.74
C TYR A 92 8.43 17.76 -13.11
N GLY A 93 9.05 16.70 -13.62
CA GLY A 93 9.44 16.58 -15.02
C GLY A 93 8.29 16.12 -15.92
N LYS A 94 8.60 15.78 -17.18
CA LYS A 94 7.60 15.20 -18.10
C LYS A 94 7.36 13.73 -17.75
N ILE A 95 6.27 13.46 -17.03
CA ILE A 95 5.92 12.09 -16.61
C ILE A 95 5.05 11.41 -17.67
N ARG A 96 5.42 10.18 -18.02
CA ARG A 96 4.71 9.33 -19.00
C ARG A 96 4.05 8.16 -18.28
N PHE A 97 2.84 8.38 -17.77
CA PHE A 97 2.11 7.39 -16.97
C PHE A 97 1.88 6.06 -17.70
N GLU A 98 1.75 6.10 -19.03
CA GLU A 98 1.58 4.93 -19.91
C GLU A 98 2.76 3.94 -19.82
N ARG A 99 3.92 4.38 -19.32
CA ARG A 99 5.09 3.53 -19.11
C ARG A 99 5.05 2.74 -17.80
N LEU A 100 4.05 2.93 -16.94
CA LEU A 100 3.90 2.14 -15.71
C LEU A 100 3.85 0.64 -16.01
N LYS A 101 3.20 0.24 -17.11
CA LYS A 101 3.23 -1.15 -17.57
C LYS A 101 4.64 -1.66 -17.79
N LYS A 102 5.50 -0.89 -18.46
CA LYS A 102 6.90 -1.26 -18.71
C LYS A 102 7.66 -1.43 -17.39
N VAL A 103 7.45 -0.55 -16.42
CA VAL A 103 8.06 -0.65 -15.08
C VAL A 103 7.62 -1.94 -14.39
N VAL A 104 6.32 -2.24 -14.38
CA VAL A 104 5.77 -3.46 -13.77
C VAL A 104 6.22 -4.73 -14.50
N ASP A 105 6.34 -4.70 -15.82
CA ASP A 105 6.83 -5.83 -16.62
C ASP A 105 8.28 -6.20 -16.24
N MET A 106 9.14 -5.21 -15.97
CA MET A 106 10.54 -5.41 -15.56
C MET A 106 10.71 -5.96 -14.14
N LEU A 107 9.70 -5.83 -13.27
CA LEU A 107 9.79 -6.27 -11.87
C LEU A 107 9.51 -7.77 -11.72
N GLU A 108 10.51 -8.57 -11.37
CA GLU A 108 10.39 -10.02 -11.16
C GLU A 108 9.98 -10.40 -9.72
N TYR A 109 8.87 -9.82 -9.24
CA TYR A 109 8.33 -10.07 -7.91
C TYR A 109 7.01 -10.83 -7.96
N GLU A 110 6.76 -11.66 -6.95
CA GLU A 110 5.48 -12.37 -6.81
C GLU A 110 4.36 -11.37 -6.50
N PHE A 111 4.59 -10.48 -5.54
CA PHE A 111 3.66 -9.42 -5.16
C PHE A 111 4.22 -8.05 -5.56
N ILE A 112 3.46 -7.32 -6.36
CA ILE A 112 3.74 -5.94 -6.75
C ILE A 112 2.60 -5.08 -6.21
N ILE A 113 2.84 -4.36 -5.12
CA ILE A 113 1.88 -3.45 -4.50
C ILE A 113 2.11 -2.05 -5.07
N ILE A 114 1.06 -1.39 -5.56
CA ILE A 114 1.12 -0.04 -6.13
C ILE A 114 0.27 0.88 -5.25
N ASP A 115 0.91 1.78 -4.50
CA ASP A 115 0.22 2.82 -3.73
C ASP A 115 -0.11 4.00 -4.64
N CYS A 116 -1.37 4.11 -5.06
CA CYS A 116 -1.79 5.11 -6.04
C CYS A 116 -2.08 6.49 -5.40
N PRO A 117 -2.13 7.57 -6.18
CA PRO A 117 -2.68 8.83 -5.68
C PRO A 117 -4.19 8.72 -5.40
N PRO A 118 -4.78 9.60 -4.57
CA PRO A 118 -6.24 9.65 -4.42
C PRO A 118 -6.92 10.23 -5.66
N GLY A 119 -8.22 9.93 -5.82
CA GLY A 119 -9.08 10.59 -6.81
C GLY A 119 -9.22 9.80 -8.11
N PHE A 120 -9.07 10.48 -9.25
CA PHE A 120 -9.52 10.00 -10.57
C PHE A 120 -8.49 10.30 -11.68
N SER A 121 -7.20 10.10 -11.39
CA SER A 121 -6.11 10.49 -12.29
C SER A 121 -5.83 9.46 -13.40
N GLU A 122 -5.08 9.88 -14.42
CA GLU A 122 -4.59 8.98 -15.47
C GLU A 122 -3.69 7.87 -14.90
N LEU A 123 -2.91 8.18 -13.87
CA LEU A 123 -2.06 7.22 -13.18
C LEU A 123 -2.86 6.09 -12.52
N ILE A 124 -4.06 6.39 -11.98
CA ILE A 124 -4.97 5.34 -11.49
C ILE A 124 -5.41 4.43 -12.63
N LYS A 125 -5.71 4.98 -13.82
CA LYS A 125 -6.11 4.17 -14.98
C LYS A 125 -4.99 3.23 -15.40
N GLU A 126 -3.77 3.73 -15.53
CA GLU A 126 -2.62 2.91 -15.91
C GLU A 126 -2.26 1.87 -14.85
N ALA A 127 -2.39 2.20 -13.55
CA ALA A 127 -2.17 1.26 -12.45
C ALA A 127 -3.24 0.14 -12.41
N VAL A 128 -4.51 0.49 -12.60
CA VAL A 128 -5.61 -0.49 -12.68
C VAL A 128 -5.48 -1.36 -13.92
N ALA A 129 -5.04 -0.80 -15.06
CA ALA A 129 -4.88 -1.54 -16.31
C ALA A 129 -3.81 -2.65 -16.24
N VAL A 130 -2.84 -2.53 -15.34
CA VAL A 130 -1.79 -3.55 -15.13
C VAL A 130 -2.08 -4.47 -13.95
N SER A 131 -3.11 -4.18 -13.16
CA SER A 131 -3.40 -4.89 -11.92
C SER A 131 -4.17 -6.19 -12.15
N THR A 132 -3.81 -7.23 -11.39
CA THR A 132 -4.64 -8.43 -11.24
C THR A 132 -5.76 -8.20 -10.23
N SER A 133 -5.50 -7.35 -9.23
CA SER A 133 -6.45 -7.04 -8.17
C SER A 133 -6.35 -5.55 -7.78
N VAL A 134 -7.44 -4.98 -7.29
CA VAL A 134 -7.51 -3.58 -6.85
C VAL A 134 -8.07 -3.54 -5.44
N PHE A 135 -7.35 -2.90 -4.53
CA PHE A 135 -7.75 -2.67 -3.16
C PHE A 135 -8.36 -1.28 -3.05
N VAL A 136 -9.67 -1.21 -2.86
CA VAL A 136 -10.42 0.04 -2.76
C VAL A 136 -10.59 0.40 -1.28
N MET A 137 -9.94 1.48 -0.87
CA MET A 137 -10.00 1.97 0.51
C MET A 137 -11.05 3.05 0.72
N MET A 138 -11.71 2.98 1.87
CA MET A 138 -12.64 4.00 2.36
C MET A 138 -12.63 4.07 3.89
N THR A 139 -13.29 5.09 4.43
CA THR A 139 -13.54 5.30 5.87
C THR A 139 -15.05 5.17 6.13
N PRO A 140 -15.49 4.91 7.38
CA PRO A 140 -16.90 4.60 7.70
C PRO A 140 -17.80 5.85 7.73
N ASP A 141 -17.66 6.72 6.73
CA ASP A 141 -18.49 7.89 6.49
C ASP A 141 -19.07 7.86 5.07
N MET A 142 -20.29 8.35 4.91
CA MET A 142 -21.00 8.35 3.62
C MET A 142 -20.26 9.09 2.51
N PRO A 143 -19.64 10.25 2.79
CA PRO A 143 -18.84 10.94 1.79
C PRO A 143 -17.67 10.09 1.26
N SER A 144 -16.97 9.34 2.11
CA SER A 144 -15.87 8.43 1.71
C SER A 144 -16.37 7.22 0.92
N CYS A 145 -17.43 6.57 1.39
CA CYS A 145 -18.07 5.44 0.70
C CYS A 145 -18.57 5.84 -0.71
N THR A 146 -19.22 7.00 -0.83
CA THR A 146 -19.70 7.53 -2.11
C THR A 146 -18.55 7.85 -3.07
N ALA A 147 -17.43 8.37 -2.56
CA ALA A 147 -16.25 8.62 -3.40
C ALA A 147 -15.63 7.32 -3.91
N ALA A 148 -15.60 6.26 -3.07
CA ALA A 148 -15.19 4.93 -3.51
C ALA A 148 -16.13 4.33 -4.57
N LEU A 149 -17.46 4.50 -4.45
CA LEU A 149 -18.41 4.10 -5.51
C LEU A 149 -18.15 4.83 -6.83
N LYS A 150 -17.92 6.16 -6.78
CA LYS A 150 -17.55 6.94 -7.96
C LYS A 150 -16.24 6.45 -8.58
N LEU A 151 -15.26 6.09 -7.75
CA LEU A 151 -13.98 5.55 -8.23
C LEU A 151 -14.18 4.20 -8.94
N VAL A 152 -14.98 3.31 -8.38
CA VAL A 152 -15.35 2.04 -9.05
C VAL A 152 -15.99 2.31 -10.41
N SER A 153 -16.93 3.26 -10.49
CA SER A 153 -17.54 3.66 -11.77
C SER A 153 -16.53 4.23 -12.76
N PHE A 154 -15.63 5.10 -12.29
CA PHE A 154 -14.54 5.64 -13.11
C PHE A 154 -13.64 4.55 -13.67
N MET A 155 -13.22 3.58 -12.85
CA MET A 155 -12.41 2.45 -13.28
C MET A 155 -13.15 1.58 -14.30
N ARG A 156 -14.47 1.34 -14.11
CA ARG A 156 -15.29 0.58 -15.09
C ARG A 156 -15.31 1.24 -16.45
N ASN A 157 -15.46 2.55 -16.49
CA ASN A 157 -15.57 3.32 -17.74
C ASN A 157 -14.24 3.48 -18.48
N HIS A 158 -13.11 3.29 -17.79
CA HIS A 158 -11.77 3.50 -18.35
C HIS A 158 -10.90 2.23 -18.37
N GLY A 159 -11.44 1.09 -17.94
CA GLY A 159 -10.73 -0.18 -17.98
C GLY A 159 -10.48 -0.64 -19.41
N ARG A 160 -9.22 -0.92 -19.77
CA ARG A 160 -8.86 -1.49 -21.07
C ARG A 160 -9.51 -2.89 -21.22
N GLY A 161 -10.39 -3.05 -22.21
CA GLY A 161 -11.01 -4.35 -22.53
C GLY A 161 -12.26 -4.72 -21.70
N GLY A 162 -12.85 -3.76 -20.96
CA GLY A 162 -14.17 -3.93 -20.32
C GLY A 162 -14.24 -4.88 -19.12
N ARG A 163 -13.14 -5.53 -18.74
CA ARG A 163 -13.07 -6.41 -17.57
C ARG A 163 -12.23 -5.76 -16.48
N LEU A 164 -12.86 -5.48 -15.34
CA LEU A 164 -12.14 -4.98 -14.17
C LEU A 164 -11.29 -6.10 -13.54
N PRO A 165 -10.14 -5.74 -12.93
CA PRO A 165 -9.43 -6.62 -12.01
C PRO A 165 -10.32 -7.07 -10.84
N ASN A 166 -9.87 -8.08 -10.10
CA ASN A 166 -10.55 -8.48 -8.86
C ASN A 166 -10.58 -7.29 -7.87
N MET A 167 -11.75 -6.89 -7.39
CA MET A 167 -11.87 -5.76 -6.45
C MET A 167 -12.05 -6.27 -5.02
N VAL A 168 -11.23 -5.74 -4.11
CA VAL A 168 -11.33 -6.00 -2.67
C VAL A 168 -11.50 -4.68 -1.94
N TYR A 169 -12.47 -4.61 -1.04
CA TYR A 169 -12.86 -3.38 -0.36
C TYR A 169 -12.35 -3.37 1.08
N PHE A 170 -11.78 -2.25 1.51
CA PHE A 170 -11.25 -2.08 2.87
C PHE A 170 -11.91 -0.89 3.55
N LEU A 171 -12.46 -1.14 4.73
CA LEU A 171 -13.03 -0.11 5.58
C LEU A 171 -12.03 0.21 6.68
N ASN A 172 -11.40 1.37 6.62
CA ASN A 172 -10.35 1.79 7.53
C ASN A 172 -10.84 2.84 8.53
N ARG A 173 -10.13 3.01 9.64
CA ARG A 173 -10.42 3.99 10.70
C ARG A 173 -11.76 3.77 11.39
N VAL A 174 -12.14 2.51 11.60
CA VAL A 174 -13.40 2.19 12.28
C VAL A 174 -13.27 2.40 13.78
N THR A 175 -14.13 3.25 14.34
CA THR A 175 -14.20 3.51 15.80
C THR A 175 -15.40 2.83 16.45
N ASN A 176 -16.35 2.32 15.66
CA ASN A 176 -17.67 1.85 16.08
C ASN A 176 -18.55 2.96 16.70
N ALA A 177 -18.29 4.21 16.35
CA ALA A 177 -19.14 5.31 16.77
C ALA A 177 -20.54 5.19 16.13
N PRO A 178 -21.61 5.62 16.82
CA PRO A 178 -22.99 5.41 16.35
C PRO A 178 -23.35 6.15 15.06
N TYR A 179 -22.54 7.12 14.65
CA TYR A 179 -22.69 7.87 13.39
C TYR A 179 -21.90 7.27 12.22
N GLU A 180 -21.09 6.23 12.47
CA GLU A 180 -20.36 5.52 11.43
C GLU A 180 -21.30 4.63 10.63
N ILE A 181 -21.05 4.53 9.32
CA ILE A 181 -21.72 3.53 8.50
C ILE A 181 -21.25 2.16 8.95
N HIS A 182 -22.19 1.28 9.29
CA HIS A 182 -21.87 -0.06 9.75
C HIS A 182 -21.22 -0.88 8.61
N PRO A 183 -20.20 -1.72 8.89
CA PRO A 183 -19.52 -2.52 7.87
C PRO A 183 -20.47 -3.31 6.94
N ARG A 184 -21.55 -3.87 7.48
CA ARG A 184 -22.57 -4.60 6.68
C ARG A 184 -23.31 -3.71 5.67
N GLU A 185 -23.53 -2.45 6.00
CA GLU A 185 -24.15 -1.50 5.06
C GLU A 185 -23.18 -1.17 3.93
N VAL A 186 -21.89 -1.02 4.24
CA VAL A 186 -20.83 -0.87 3.22
C VAL A 186 -20.79 -2.10 2.32
N GLU A 187 -20.83 -3.32 2.87
CA GLU A 187 -20.90 -4.55 2.07
C GLU A 187 -22.13 -4.57 1.14
N GLY A 188 -23.27 -4.06 1.61
CA GLY A 188 -24.47 -3.88 0.80
C GLY A 188 -24.27 -2.89 -0.36
N LEU A 189 -23.65 -1.73 -0.09
CA LEU A 189 -23.38 -0.70 -1.10
C LEU A 189 -22.50 -1.20 -2.25
N PHE A 190 -21.50 -2.03 -1.94
CA PHE A 190 -20.58 -2.59 -2.95
C PHE A 190 -21.02 -3.96 -3.46
N THR A 191 -22.05 -4.56 -2.86
CA THR A 191 -22.50 -5.94 -3.12
C THR A 191 -21.33 -6.92 -3.03
N ALA A 192 -20.46 -6.73 -2.03
CA ALA A 192 -19.22 -7.46 -1.87
C ALA A 192 -18.81 -7.49 -0.39
N ARG A 193 -18.14 -8.56 0.03
CA ARG A 193 -17.56 -8.63 1.38
C ARG A 193 -16.36 -7.69 1.50
N LEU A 194 -16.15 -7.15 2.69
CA LEU A 194 -14.94 -6.39 3.01
C LEU A 194 -13.76 -7.35 3.17
N GLY A 195 -12.61 -7.01 2.58
CA GLY A 195 -11.34 -7.71 2.79
C GLY A 195 -10.84 -7.56 4.21
N ALA A 196 -10.96 -6.35 4.77
CA ALA A 196 -10.77 -6.13 6.18
C ALA A 196 -11.58 -4.91 6.67
N VAL A 197 -11.99 -5.00 7.93
CA VAL A 197 -12.46 -3.87 8.74
C VAL A 197 -11.31 -3.51 9.67
N ILE A 198 -10.69 -2.35 9.44
CA ILE A 198 -9.46 -1.95 10.11
C ILE A 198 -9.81 -0.88 11.14
N PRO A 199 -9.60 -1.14 12.45
CA PRO A 199 -9.89 -0.19 13.50
C PRO A 199 -9.04 1.08 13.40
N GLU A 200 -9.58 2.21 13.82
CA GLU A 200 -8.77 3.40 14.11
C GLU A 200 -7.78 3.06 15.23
N ASP A 201 -6.50 3.33 15.00
CA ASP A 201 -5.43 2.96 15.94
C ASP A 201 -4.50 4.15 16.20
N PRO A 202 -4.39 4.63 17.45
CA PRO A 202 -3.55 5.77 17.79
C PRO A 202 -2.05 5.48 17.62
N ASN A 203 -1.67 4.23 17.36
CA ASN A 203 -0.29 3.86 17.06
C ASN A 203 0.09 4.10 15.59
N VAL A 204 -0.86 4.34 14.67
CA VAL A 204 -0.55 4.71 13.28
C VAL A 204 0.37 5.95 13.21
N PRO A 205 0.01 7.12 13.76
CA PRO A 205 0.89 8.28 13.71
C PRO A 205 2.20 8.07 14.49
N LYS A 206 2.18 7.28 15.58
CA LYS A 206 3.38 6.95 16.35
C LYS A 206 4.37 6.11 15.54
N SER A 207 3.86 5.14 14.78
CA SER A 207 4.66 4.27 13.91
C SER A 207 5.33 5.06 12.77
N ILE A 208 4.60 6.01 12.16
CA ILE A 208 5.14 6.92 11.15
C ILE A 208 6.24 7.82 11.77
N SER A 209 6.00 8.36 12.97
CA SER A 209 7.01 9.15 13.68
C SER A 209 8.26 8.33 14.02
N ALA A 210 8.08 7.06 14.40
CA ALA A 210 9.14 6.09 14.61
C ALA A 210 9.79 5.60 13.29
N LYS A 211 9.21 5.95 12.14
CA LYS A 211 9.54 5.49 10.78
C LYS A 211 9.66 3.98 10.68
N THR A 212 8.69 3.30 11.26
CA THR A 212 8.59 1.85 11.27
C THR A 212 7.16 1.50 10.87
N PRO A 213 6.94 0.56 9.93
CA PRO A 213 5.60 0.08 9.64
C PRO A 213 4.88 -0.35 10.93
N LEU A 214 3.60 0.02 11.08
CA LEU A 214 2.82 -0.28 12.27
C LEU A 214 2.82 -1.77 12.63
N VAL A 215 2.77 -2.65 11.64
CA VAL A 215 2.84 -4.11 11.83
C VAL A 215 4.14 -4.56 12.50
N LEU A 216 5.23 -3.79 12.39
CA LEU A 216 6.48 -4.07 13.13
C LEU A 216 6.55 -3.29 14.44
N PHE A 217 6.01 -2.07 14.46
CA PHE A 217 6.04 -1.18 15.62
C PHE A 217 5.11 -1.65 16.75
N SER A 218 3.95 -2.19 16.41
CA SER A 218 2.95 -2.71 17.34
C SER A 218 2.27 -3.93 16.72
N PRO A 219 2.93 -5.10 16.70
CA PRO A 219 2.48 -6.27 15.93
C PRO A 219 1.14 -6.85 16.41
N TYR A 220 0.78 -6.61 17.66
CA TYR A 220 -0.42 -7.16 18.28
C TYR A 220 -1.59 -6.18 18.41
N CYS A 221 -1.44 -4.94 17.94
CA CYS A 221 -2.53 -3.99 17.98
C CYS A 221 -3.67 -4.41 17.01
N PRO A 222 -4.91 -3.93 17.22
CA PRO A 222 -6.06 -4.33 16.40
C PRO A 222 -5.85 -4.06 14.90
N PHE A 223 -5.20 -2.96 14.54
CA PHE A 223 -4.81 -2.67 13.16
C PHE A 223 -3.91 -3.78 12.60
N SER A 224 -2.81 -4.11 13.28
CA SER A 224 -1.84 -5.10 12.81
C SER A 224 -2.48 -6.48 12.65
N ARG A 225 -3.33 -6.90 13.60
CA ARG A 225 -4.03 -8.19 13.52
C ARG A 225 -4.94 -8.28 12.30
N ALA A 226 -5.73 -7.24 12.02
CA ALA A 226 -6.61 -7.20 10.85
C ALA A 226 -5.82 -7.36 9.53
N LEU A 227 -4.62 -6.77 9.46
CA LEU A 227 -3.76 -6.87 8.28
C LEU A 227 -3.03 -8.21 8.19
N VAL A 228 -2.64 -8.80 9.32
CA VAL A 228 -2.08 -10.17 9.37
C VAL A 228 -3.10 -11.17 8.84
N ASP A 229 -4.34 -11.12 9.34
CA ASP A 229 -5.42 -12.01 8.92
C ASP A 229 -5.65 -11.93 7.40
N PHE A 230 -5.70 -10.71 6.86
CA PHE A 230 -5.86 -10.52 5.42
C PHE A 230 -4.61 -10.97 4.63
N THR A 231 -3.41 -10.75 5.16
CA THR A 231 -2.17 -11.20 4.51
C THR A 231 -2.10 -12.73 4.44
N GLU A 232 -2.59 -13.46 5.44
CA GLU A 232 -2.70 -14.92 5.36
C GLU A 232 -3.59 -15.38 4.20
N ILE A 233 -4.69 -14.66 3.92
CA ILE A 233 -5.56 -14.93 2.78
C ILE A 233 -4.78 -14.71 1.48
N MET A 234 -4.01 -13.62 1.39
CA MET A 234 -3.16 -13.32 0.23
C MET A 234 -2.10 -14.39 -0.05
N LEU A 235 -1.47 -14.91 1.00
CA LEU A 235 -0.42 -15.93 0.88
C LEU A 235 -0.96 -17.31 0.47
N ARG A 236 -2.19 -17.65 0.85
CA ARG A 236 -2.84 -18.92 0.48
C ARG A 236 -3.36 -18.93 -0.94
N ASP A 237 -3.68 -17.76 -1.47
CA ASP A 237 -4.31 -17.62 -2.77
C ASP A 237 -3.29 -17.67 -3.90
N ARG A 238 -3.56 -18.56 -4.87
CA ARG A 238 -2.72 -18.73 -6.07
C ARG A 238 -3.23 -17.95 -7.27
N ASP A 239 -4.49 -17.49 -7.25
CA ASP A 239 -5.18 -16.92 -8.41
C ASP A 239 -5.45 -15.41 -8.30
N SER A 240 -4.92 -14.73 -7.28
CA SER A 240 -5.14 -13.31 -6.97
C SER A 240 -6.61 -12.90 -6.73
N LYS A 241 -7.48 -13.89 -6.53
CA LYS A 241 -8.91 -13.71 -6.20
C LYS A 241 -9.14 -13.39 -4.72
N PHE A 242 -8.20 -13.75 -3.86
CA PHE A 242 -8.21 -13.58 -2.41
C PHE A 242 -9.54 -14.03 -1.81
N ASP A 243 -9.72 -15.33 -1.61
CA ASP A 243 -10.97 -15.92 -1.12
C ASP A 243 -11.29 -15.47 0.33
N ILE A 244 -11.97 -14.32 0.45
CA ILE A 244 -12.40 -13.68 1.70
C ILE A 244 -13.54 -14.45 2.38
N SER A 245 -14.03 -15.54 1.78
CA SER A 245 -15.08 -16.37 2.38
C SER A 245 -14.53 -17.34 3.43
N LYS A 246 -13.23 -17.64 3.38
CA LYS A 246 -12.55 -18.54 4.31
C LYS A 246 -11.87 -17.73 5.41
N PRO A 247 -12.13 -18.02 6.70
CA PRO A 247 -11.46 -17.33 7.78
C PRO A 247 -9.94 -17.55 7.72
N ALA A 248 -9.18 -16.52 8.07
CA ALA A 248 -7.76 -16.66 8.36
C ALA A 248 -7.58 -17.76 9.43
N LYS A 249 -6.54 -18.58 9.27
CA LYS A 249 -6.22 -19.59 10.29
C LYS A 249 -5.07 -18.99 11.06
N TYR A 250 -5.41 -18.18 12.06
CA TYR A 250 -4.50 -17.48 12.95
C TYR A 250 -3.22 -18.30 13.19
N THR A 251 -2.12 -17.89 12.56
CA THR A 251 -0.80 -18.43 12.87
C THR A 251 0.14 -17.25 13.07
N PRO A 252 0.55 -16.92 14.31
CA PRO A 252 1.40 -15.77 14.63
C PRO A 252 2.85 -15.88 14.11
N ALA A 253 3.10 -16.76 13.14
CA ALA A 253 4.42 -17.12 12.61
C ALA A 253 5.21 -15.95 12.01
N ILE A 254 4.57 -14.81 11.70
CA ILE A 254 5.23 -13.63 11.12
C ILE A 254 6.08 -12.86 12.17
N PHE A 255 5.86 -13.10 13.48
CA PHE A 255 6.47 -12.31 14.57
C PHE A 255 7.27 -13.12 15.60
N VAL A 256 7.52 -14.40 15.35
CA VAL A 256 8.40 -15.25 16.17
C VAL A 256 9.74 -15.42 15.47
N ASP A 257 10.85 -15.15 16.18
CA ASP A 257 12.19 -15.51 15.71
C ASP A 257 12.32 -17.04 15.56
N GLU A 258 13.43 -17.54 14.99
CA GLU A 258 13.70 -18.99 14.85
C GLU A 258 13.65 -19.76 16.18
N MET A 259 13.67 -19.05 17.32
CA MET A 259 13.61 -19.57 18.69
C MET A 259 12.26 -19.31 19.38
N GLY A 260 11.26 -18.77 18.68
CA GLY A 260 9.92 -18.52 19.23
C GLY A 260 9.77 -17.25 20.09
N ARG A 261 10.69 -16.28 20.01
CA ARG A 261 10.66 -15.03 20.80
C ARG A 261 10.16 -13.84 20.00
N GLU A 262 9.55 -12.88 20.70
CA GLU A 262 9.05 -11.61 20.14
C GLU A 262 10.21 -10.68 19.77
N ALA A 263 10.13 -10.00 18.62
CA ALA A 263 11.15 -9.07 18.16
C ALA A 263 11.10 -7.72 18.92
N GLU A 264 12.26 -7.24 19.39
CA GLU A 264 12.40 -5.92 20.02
C GLU A 264 12.36 -4.75 19.02
N PRO A 265 11.81 -3.57 19.40
CA PRO A 265 11.75 -2.40 18.52
C PRO A 265 13.13 -1.74 18.31
N ALA A 266 13.38 -1.31 17.07
CA ALA A 266 14.64 -0.70 16.64
C ALA A 266 14.91 0.69 17.29
N LYS A 267 16.19 0.98 17.58
CA LYS A 267 16.66 2.24 18.19
C LYS A 267 16.56 3.44 17.22
N ARG A 268 16.31 4.62 17.80
CA ARG A 268 16.09 5.92 17.11
C ARG A 268 17.40 6.54 16.58
N GLU A 269 17.39 6.98 15.33
CA GLU A 269 18.30 8.01 14.79
C GLU A 269 17.53 9.23 14.23
N GLY A 270 18.14 10.41 14.34
CA GLY A 270 17.57 11.72 14.04
C GLY A 270 17.41 12.05 12.54
N LEU A 271 16.38 11.48 11.90
CA LEU A 271 16.03 11.70 10.48
C LEU A 271 15.71 13.16 10.11
N LEU A 272 15.22 14.00 11.04
CA LEU A 272 14.90 15.41 10.74
C LEU A 272 16.15 16.18 10.29
N ALA A 273 17.32 15.85 10.84
CA ALA A 273 18.59 16.45 10.42
C ALA A 273 19.04 15.97 9.03
N ARG A 274 18.69 14.73 8.64
CA ARG A 274 18.97 14.17 7.31
C ARG A 274 18.04 14.73 6.24
N ILE A 275 16.74 14.80 6.50
CA ILE A 275 15.75 15.36 5.57
C ILE A 275 15.98 16.86 5.37
N ALA A 276 16.23 17.63 6.44
CA ALA A 276 16.52 19.06 6.32
C ALA A 276 17.85 19.35 5.59
N ARG A 277 18.77 18.39 5.55
CA ARG A 277 20.00 18.50 4.75
C ARG A 277 19.71 18.20 3.29
N PHE A 278 19.08 17.06 3.00
CA PHE A 278 18.69 16.67 1.65
C PHE A 278 17.80 17.69 0.93
N LEU A 279 16.81 18.26 1.64
CA LEU A 279 15.95 19.31 1.08
C LEU A 279 16.72 20.60 0.78
N ARG A 280 17.76 20.94 1.54
CA ARG A 280 18.60 22.13 1.23
C ARG A 280 19.41 21.91 -0.03
N ASP A 281 19.97 20.72 -0.20
CA ASP A 281 20.81 20.37 -1.35
C ASP A 281 20.00 20.26 -2.66
N LEU A 282 18.68 20.05 -2.59
CA LEU A 282 17.80 19.93 -3.77
C LEU A 282 17.35 21.28 -4.38
N PHE A 283 17.43 22.37 -3.61
CA PHE A 283 16.93 23.70 -4.01
C PHE A 283 18.03 24.77 -4.12
N THR A 284 19.30 24.34 -4.22
CA THR A 284 20.48 25.18 -4.48
C THR A 284 21.18 24.71 -5.74
#